data_AF-A0AAJ5CAA1-F1
#
_entry.id   AF-A0AAJ5CAA1-F1
#
_cell.length_a   1.000
_cell.length_b   1.000
_cell.length_c   1.000
_cell.angle_alpha   90.00
_cell.angle_beta   90.00
_cell.angle_gamma   90.00
#
_symmetry.space_group_name_H-M   'P 1'
#
loop_
_entity.id
_entity.type
_entity.pdbx_description
1 polymer ?
#
loop_
_entity_poly.entity_id
_entity_poly.type
_entity_poly.pdbx_seq_one_letter_code
_entity_poly.pdbx_strand_id
1 'polypeptide(L)'
;MQRMGLYYPYIHFRNEQWLKLAALYWPQISRVVPDGYRVQDSRTAAVLADKLNFVISVSPDRSATAVAGIFREAIERNALQLDRELEVFTADLTLPPDNVHVSDGAANSWLTQPKSTSHHSGP
;
A
#
# COMPACT_ATOMS: atom_id res chain seq x y z
N MET A 1 25.05 -15.66 -5.00
CA MET A 1 23.70 -15.05 -5.08
C MET A 1 23.49 -14.20 -3.84
N GLN A 2 23.58 -12.87 -3.94
CA GLN A 2 23.22 -12.02 -2.79
C GLN A 2 21.70 -11.93 -2.72
N ARG A 3 21.11 -12.55 -1.70
CA ARG A 3 19.69 -12.41 -1.37
C ARG A 3 19.53 -11.07 -0.67
N MET A 4 18.98 -10.08 -1.37
CA MET A 4 18.57 -8.82 -0.77
C MET A 4 17.24 -9.02 -0.04
N GLY A 5 17.03 -8.35 1.09
CA GLY A 5 15.74 -8.38 1.79
C GLY A 5 14.70 -7.54 1.03
N LEU A 6 13.41 -7.90 1.11
CA LEU A 6 12.31 -7.06 0.59
C LEU A 6 11.50 -6.52 1.76
N TYR A 7 11.44 -5.21 1.89
CA TYR A 7 10.56 -4.50 2.81
C TYR A 7 9.21 -4.24 2.13
N TYR A 8 8.20 -4.95 2.62
CA TYR A 8 6.82 -4.96 2.11
C TYR A 8 5.87 -5.18 3.30
N PRO A 9 4.65 -4.61 3.35
CA PRO A 9 3.93 -3.91 2.27
C PRO A 9 4.13 -2.39 2.18
N TYR A 10 4.96 -1.79 3.05
CA TYR A 10 5.05 -0.33 3.13
C TYR A 10 6.18 0.26 2.27
N ILE A 11 5.90 1.39 1.62
CA ILE A 11 6.90 2.21 0.92
C ILE A 11 7.85 2.89 1.92
N HIS A 12 7.29 3.39 3.02
CA HIS A 12 8.04 4.10 4.07
C HIS A 12 8.41 3.14 5.20
N PHE A 13 9.66 3.20 5.67
CA PHE A 13 10.08 2.42 6.83
C PHE A 13 9.37 2.89 8.09
N ARG A 14 8.56 2.02 8.69
CA ARG A 14 7.75 2.33 9.87
C ARG A 14 8.56 2.41 11.17
N ASN A 15 9.75 1.82 11.20
CA ASN A 15 10.57 1.70 12.40
C ASN A 15 12.07 1.89 12.07
N GLU A 16 12.66 2.97 12.58
CA GLU A 16 14.08 3.26 12.35
C GLU A 16 15.02 2.31 13.10
N GLN A 17 14.67 1.85 14.31
CA GLN A 17 15.51 0.91 15.06
C GLN A 17 15.64 -0.41 14.29
N TRP A 18 14.54 -0.90 13.72
CA TRP A 18 14.54 -2.07 12.87
C TRP A 18 15.43 -1.87 11.64
N LEU A 19 15.34 -0.71 10.97
CA LEU A 19 16.14 -0.43 9.78
C LEU A 19 17.65 -0.39 10.08
N LYS A 20 18.04 0.21 11.21
CA LYS A 20 19.44 0.22 11.68
C LYS A 20 19.93 -1.19 12.00
N LEU A 21 19.11 -1.99 12.68
CA LEU A 21 19.44 -3.37 12.99
C LEU A 21 19.61 -4.19 11.70
N ALA A 22 18.68 -4.03 10.75
CA ALA A 22 18.72 -4.74 9.48
C ALA A 22 20.00 -4.44 8.68
N ALA A 23 20.50 -3.20 8.72
CA ALA A 23 21.75 -2.80 8.09
C ALA A 23 23.00 -3.50 8.65
N LEU A 24 22.91 -4.12 9.83
CA LEU A 24 24.01 -4.92 10.41
C LEU A 24 24.02 -6.37 9.93
N TYR A 25 22.86 -6.89 9.47
CA TYR A 25 22.70 -8.31 9.12
C TYR A 25 22.57 -8.54 7.62
N TRP A 26 21.97 -7.60 6.89
CA TRP A 26 21.72 -7.72 5.47
C TRP A 26 22.74 -6.93 4.67
N PRO A 27 23.11 -7.40 3.46
CA PRO A 27 23.92 -6.60 2.55
C PRO A 27 23.14 -5.40 2.03
N GLN A 28 21.86 -5.61 1.66
CA GLN A 28 20.96 -4.58 1.13
C GLN A 28 19.50 -4.98 1.41
N ILE A 29 18.63 -3.97 1.41
CA ILE A 29 17.18 -4.13 1.44
C ILE A 29 16.57 -3.37 0.28
N SER A 30 15.58 -3.99 -0.34
CA SER A 30 14.74 -3.39 -1.37
C SER A 30 13.37 -3.01 -0.81
N ARG A 31 12.75 -1.97 -1.37
CA ARG A 31 11.32 -1.66 -1.18
C ARG A 31 10.68 -1.39 -2.54
N VAL A 32 9.39 -1.68 -2.67
CA VAL A 32 8.65 -1.36 -3.89
C VAL A 32 8.23 0.10 -3.83
N VAL A 33 8.57 0.88 -4.85
CA VAL A 33 8.17 2.29 -4.97
C VAL A 33 7.65 2.52 -6.40
N PRO A 34 6.36 2.83 -6.58
CA PRO A 34 5.82 3.18 -7.89
C PRO A 34 6.54 4.38 -8.50
N ASP A 35 6.66 4.39 -9.83
CA ASP A 35 7.25 5.51 -10.56
C ASP A 35 6.44 6.80 -10.28
N GLY A 36 7.16 7.89 -10.01
CA GLY A 36 6.55 9.18 -9.66
C GLY A 36 6.07 9.33 -8.20
N TYR A 37 6.11 8.28 -7.39
CA TYR A 37 5.76 8.38 -5.97
C TYR A 37 6.85 9.11 -5.18
N ARG A 38 6.48 10.18 -4.47
CA ARG A 38 7.42 10.95 -3.63
C ARG A 38 7.58 10.28 -2.27
N VAL A 39 8.75 9.67 -2.06
CA VAL A 39 9.08 9.05 -0.78
C VAL A 39 9.41 10.13 0.27
N GLN A 40 8.88 9.97 1.48
CA GLN A 40 9.14 10.82 2.63
C GLN A 40 9.94 10.02 3.65
N ASP A 41 11.22 9.83 3.33
CA ASP A 41 12.10 9.08 4.20
C ASP A 41 12.45 9.86 5.45
N SER A 42 12.55 9.14 6.55
CA SER A 42 13.22 9.66 7.73
C SER A 42 14.70 9.91 7.44
N ARG A 43 15.36 10.70 8.29
CA ARG A 43 16.80 10.97 8.13
C ARG A 43 17.63 9.68 8.05
N THR A 44 17.30 8.68 8.87
CA THR A 44 17.99 7.38 8.86
C THR A 44 17.82 6.67 7.51
N ALA A 45 16.59 6.59 7.00
CA ALA A 45 16.30 5.93 5.73
C ALA A 45 16.97 6.65 4.55
N ALA A 46 16.94 7.98 4.51
CA ALA A 46 17.59 8.79 3.48
C ALA A 46 19.12 8.57 3.46
N VAL A 47 19.78 8.53 4.62
CA VAL A 47 21.22 8.24 4.69
C VAL A 47 21.54 6.84 4.18
N LEU A 48 20.74 5.84 4.55
CA LEU A 48 20.93 4.46 4.12
C LEU A 48 20.67 4.26 2.62
N ALA A 49 19.73 5.00 2.04
CA ALA A 49 19.50 5.03 0.60
C ALA A 49 20.63 5.77 -0.14
N ASP A 50 20.79 7.07 0.14
CA ASP A 50 21.54 7.99 -0.71
C ASP A 50 23.06 7.89 -0.51
N LYS A 51 23.50 7.57 0.71
CA LYS A 51 24.93 7.59 1.05
C LYS A 51 25.56 6.21 1.13
N LEU A 52 24.77 5.21 1.54
CA LEU A 52 25.26 3.86 1.81
C LEU A 52 24.79 2.84 0.78
N ASN A 53 23.90 3.22 -0.14
CA ASN A 53 23.33 2.32 -1.17
C ASN A 53 22.78 1.01 -0.55
N PHE A 54 22.28 1.10 0.68
CA PHE A 54 21.75 -0.04 1.43
C PHE A 54 20.27 -0.25 1.12
N VAL A 55 19.50 0.84 1.00
CA VAL A 55 18.08 0.82 0.62
C VAL A 55 17.95 1.03 -0.89
N ILE A 56 17.34 0.07 -1.57
CA ILE A 56 17.10 0.10 -3.01
C ILE A 56 15.60 0.23 -3.28
N SER A 57 15.20 1.27 -4.02
CA SER A 57 13.82 1.39 -4.48
C SER A 57 13.67 0.65 -5.79
N VAL A 58 12.71 -0.28 -5.83
CA VAL A 58 12.41 -1.11 -7.02
C VAL A 58 11.05 -0.70 -7.55
N SER A 59 11.01 -0.35 -8.83
CA SER A 59 9.75 -0.04 -9.51
C SER A 59 8.92 -1.32 -9.73
N PRO A 60 7.61 -1.30 -9.42
CA PRO A 60 6.72 -2.40 -9.74
C PRO A 60 6.42 -2.51 -11.25
N ASP A 61 6.68 -1.47 -12.05
CA ASP A 61 6.12 -1.28 -13.39
C ASP A 61 6.38 -2.45 -14.34
N ARG A 62 7.59 -3.01 -14.33
CA ARG A 62 7.91 -4.18 -15.17
C ARG A 62 7.05 -5.37 -14.78
N SER A 63 6.98 -5.67 -13.48
CA SER A 63 6.20 -6.80 -12.96
C SER A 63 4.71 -6.57 -13.18
N ALA A 64 4.21 -5.35 -12.93
CA ALA A 64 2.83 -4.95 -13.18
C ALA A 64 2.46 -5.11 -14.65
N THR A 65 3.30 -4.62 -15.56
CA THR A 65 3.10 -4.75 -17.02
C THR A 65 3.06 -6.21 -17.45
N ALA A 66 3.96 -7.04 -16.93
CA ALA A 66 4.04 -8.46 -17.28
C ALA A 66 2.78 -9.24 -16.89
N VAL A 67 2.10 -8.85 -15.81
CA VAL A 67 0.88 -9.53 -15.34
C VAL A 67 -0.42 -8.82 -15.73
N ALA A 68 -0.35 -7.57 -16.21
CA ALA A 68 -1.53 -6.74 -16.47
C ALA A 68 -2.54 -7.38 -17.42
N GLY A 69 -2.06 -8.05 -18.48
CA GLY A 69 -2.93 -8.76 -19.43
C GLY A 69 -3.70 -9.91 -18.77
N ILE A 70 -2.97 -10.81 -18.11
CA ILE A 70 -3.54 -11.98 -17.41
C ILE A 70 -4.52 -11.54 -16.32
N PHE A 71 -4.16 -10.50 -15.56
CA PHE A 71 -5.00 -9.96 -14.50
C PHE A 71 -6.28 -9.33 -15.06
N ARG A 72 -6.19 -8.59 -16.17
CA ARG A 72 -7.35 -8.04 -16.87
C ARG A 72 -8.30 -9.13 -17.34
N GLU A 73 -7.78 -10.16 -18.01
CA GLU A 73 -8.58 -11.31 -18.45
C GLU A 73 -9.24 -12.03 -17.28
N ALA A 74 -8.56 -12.12 -16.13
CA ALA A 74 -9.15 -12.70 -14.93
C ALA A 74 -10.31 -11.84 -14.39
N ILE A 75 -10.17 -10.52 -14.37
CA ILE A 75 -11.26 -9.61 -13.99
C ILE A 75 -12.44 -9.76 -14.97
N GLU A 76 -12.20 -9.66 -16.27
CA GLU A 76 -13.26 -9.71 -17.29
C GLU A 76 -14.06 -11.02 -17.24
N ARG A 77 -13.37 -12.15 -17.06
CA ARG A 77 -14.02 -13.46 -16.92
C ARG A 77 -14.89 -13.59 -15.67
N ASN A 78 -14.55 -12.90 -14.58
CA ASN A 78 -15.19 -13.06 -13.28
C ASN A 78 -16.04 -11.87 -12.85
N ALA A 79 -16.07 -10.78 -13.63
CA ALA A 79 -16.68 -9.51 -13.26
C ALA A 79 -18.14 -9.64 -12.78
N LEU A 80 -18.97 -10.38 -13.51
CA LEU A 80 -20.39 -10.58 -13.15
C LEU A 80 -20.57 -11.40 -11.86
N GLN A 81 -19.66 -12.33 -11.58
CA GLN A 81 -19.69 -13.12 -10.37
C GLN A 81 -19.21 -12.30 -9.17
N LEU A 82 -18.12 -11.56 -9.34
CA LEU A 82 -17.62 -10.65 -8.30
C LEU A 82 -18.67 -9.62 -7.92
N ASP A 83 -19.34 -9.02 -8.91
CA ASP A 83 -20.41 -8.06 -8.66
C ASP A 83 -21.60 -8.69 -7.91
N ARG A 84 -22.04 -9.89 -8.32
CA ARG A 84 -23.14 -10.57 -7.63
C ARG A 84 -22.85 -10.86 -6.16
N GLU A 85 -21.64 -11.30 -5.85
CA GLU A 85 -21.30 -11.79 -4.51
C GLU A 85 -20.74 -10.70 -3.58
N LEU A 86 -20.12 -9.66 -4.14
CA LEU A 86 -19.40 -8.62 -3.40
C LEU A 86 -19.83 -7.20 -3.75
N GLU A 87 -20.81 -7.03 -4.65
CA GLU A 87 -21.37 -5.74 -5.07
C GLU A 87 -20.29 -4.76 -5.57
N VAL A 88 -19.24 -5.28 -6.24
CA VAL A 88 -18.02 -4.52 -6.59
C VAL A 88 -18.29 -3.29 -7.45
N PHE A 89 -19.34 -3.27 -8.29
CA PHE A 89 -19.65 -2.08 -9.10
C PHE A 89 -20.38 -0.98 -8.34
N THR A 90 -20.95 -1.28 -7.17
CA THR A 90 -21.69 -0.32 -6.33
C THR A 90 -21.01 -0.07 -5.00
N ALA A 91 -20.02 -0.89 -4.63
CA ALA A 91 -19.23 -0.74 -3.43
C ALA A 91 -18.41 0.56 -3.47
N ASP A 92 -18.35 1.25 -2.34
CA ASP A 92 -17.41 2.34 -2.12
C ASP A 92 -15.99 1.74 -1.97
N LEU A 93 -15.29 1.62 -3.10
CA LEU A 93 -13.92 1.12 -3.18
C LEU A 93 -12.88 2.24 -2.99
N THR A 94 -13.27 3.39 -2.44
CA THR A 94 -12.29 4.43 -2.11
C THR A 94 -11.31 3.87 -1.07
N LEU A 95 -10.05 3.73 -1.49
CA LEU A 95 -8.99 3.36 -0.57
C LEU A 95 -8.86 4.50 0.47
N PRO A 96 -8.83 4.19 1.77
CA PRO A 96 -8.49 5.20 2.76
C PRO A 96 -7.13 5.79 2.39
N PRO A 97 -6.90 7.09 2.62
CA PRO A 97 -5.66 7.72 2.22
C PRO A 97 -4.48 7.00 2.90
N ASP A 98 -3.37 6.85 2.17
CA ASP A 98 -2.15 6.11 2.56
C ASP A 98 -1.53 6.58 3.90
N ASN A 99 -2.03 7.67 4.48
CA ASN A 99 -1.57 8.29 5.73
C ASN A 99 -2.39 7.88 6.98
N VAL A 100 -3.36 6.96 6.88
CA VAL A 100 -3.99 6.40 8.09
C VAL A 100 -2.97 5.50 8.79
N HIS A 101 -2.28 6.07 9.78
CA HIS A 101 -1.58 5.29 10.79
C HIS A 101 -2.61 4.41 11.49
N VAL A 102 -2.61 3.11 11.21
CA VAL A 102 -3.14 2.13 12.16
C VAL A 102 -2.21 2.20 13.37
N SER A 103 -2.51 3.15 14.26
CA SER A 103 -1.93 3.24 15.58
C SER A 103 -2.49 2.10 16.41
N ASP A 104 -1.61 1.52 17.24
CA ASP A 104 -1.90 0.41 18.13
C ASP A 104 -3.25 0.55 18.85
N GLY A 105 -4.06 -0.51 18.77
CA GLY A 105 -5.03 -0.93 19.77
C GLY A 105 -5.89 0.16 20.43
N ALA A 106 -6.77 0.83 19.69
CA ALA A 106 -8.07 1.31 20.21
C ALA A 106 -8.99 1.81 19.08
N ALA A 107 -10.20 1.26 19.04
CA ALA A 107 -11.42 1.82 18.47
C ALA A 107 -11.44 2.14 16.96
N ASN A 108 -12.08 1.22 16.22
CA ASN A 108 -12.47 1.36 14.82
C ASN A 108 -13.55 2.44 14.68
N SER A 109 -13.16 3.70 14.51
CA SER A 109 -14.08 4.85 14.36
C SER A 109 -14.44 5.12 12.89
N TRP A 110 -14.74 4.07 12.12
CA TRP A 110 -15.27 4.17 10.75
C TRP A 110 -16.69 3.58 10.61
N LEU A 111 -17.35 3.26 11.74
CA LEU A 111 -18.69 2.65 11.80
C LEU A 111 -19.85 3.65 11.96
N THR A 112 -19.63 4.96 11.79
CA THR A 112 -20.73 5.94 11.87
C THR A 112 -20.74 6.84 10.65
N GLN A 113 -21.32 6.34 9.55
CA GLN A 113 -21.95 7.25 8.60
C GLN A 113 -23.31 7.70 9.16
N PRO A 114 -23.63 9.00 9.19
CA PRO A 114 -24.97 9.45 9.54
C PRO A 114 -25.94 9.07 8.42
N LYS A 115 -26.99 8.32 8.78
CA LYS A 115 -28.13 8.03 7.91
C LYS A 115 -28.68 9.33 7.33
N SER A 116 -28.75 9.43 6.01
CA SER A 116 -29.50 10.45 5.29
C SER A 116 -30.97 10.40 5.75
N THR A 117 -31.42 11.42 6.48
CA THR A 117 -32.84 11.61 6.76
C THR A 117 -33.49 12.22 5.52
N SER A 118 -34.20 11.38 4.79
CA SER A 118 -35.16 11.80 3.77
C SER A 118 -36.19 12.76 4.39
N HIS A 119 -36.18 14.01 3.95
CA HIS A 119 -37.29 14.92 4.11
C HIS A 119 -38.53 14.32 3.43
N HIS A 120 -39.57 14.04 4.22
CA HIS A 120 -40.94 14.00 3.72
C HIS A 120 -41.72 15.08 4.47
N SER A 121 -41.88 16.21 3.78
CA SER A 121 -42.74 17.31 4.17
C SER A 121 -44.13 17.09 3.59
N GLY A 122 -45.13 17.30 4.45
CA GLY A 122 -46.45 17.83 4.09
C GLY A 122 -47.61 16.89 4.36
N PRO A 123 -48.84 17.41 4.45
CA PRO A 123 -49.30 18.74 4.86
C PRO A 123 -49.96 18.74 6.26
#